data_AF-K7KIJ6-F1
#
_entry.id   AF-K7KIJ6-F1
#
_cell.length_a   1.000
_cell.length_b   1.000
_cell.length_c   1.000
_cell.angle_alpha   90.00
_cell.angle_beta   90.00
_cell.angle_gamma   90.00
#
_symmetry.space_group_name_H-M   'P 1'
#
loop_
_entity.id
_entity.type
_entity.pdbx_description
1 polymer ?
#
loop_
_entity_poly.entity_id
_entity_poly.type
_entity_poly.pdbx_seq_one_letter_code
_entity_poly.pdbx_strand_id
1 'polypeptide(L)'
;MKFWKILKSQIEQTLPEWRDQFLSYKDLKKQLKVMCPKDALTPPCLDADELNHFLGLLELEIDKFNGFFVDKEEEYIIKWKELQDRVARAIDSNAELMSLGREIVDFHGEMVLLENYTALNYTGLVKIIKKYDKRTGALLRLPFIQEVLNQPFFKIDVLNKLVKECEVILSILFTNDWSSISEDFEEDECGSMSGNENKETLMHVPKELDEIENMENTFTKLTLSALRSLEEIRGRSSTVSIFSLPPLHN
;
A
#
# COMPACT_ATOMS: atom_id res chain seq x y z
N MET A 1 11.75 16.84 0.46
CA MET A 1 13.18 16.55 0.22
C MET A 1 13.42 16.00 -1.20
N LYS A 2 14.63 15.51 -1.52
CA LYS A 2 14.89 14.73 -2.75
C LYS A 2 14.21 13.36 -2.58
N PHE A 3 13.33 12.95 -3.49
CA PHE A 3 12.56 11.68 -3.42
C PHE A 3 13.37 10.46 -2.98
N TRP A 4 14.58 10.27 -3.52
CA TRP A 4 15.43 9.13 -3.14
C TRP A 4 15.75 9.07 -1.64
N LYS A 5 15.77 10.21 -0.93
CA LYS A 5 15.97 10.25 0.53
C LYS A 5 14.73 9.72 1.26
N ILE A 6 13.54 10.08 0.78
CA ILE A 6 12.26 9.59 1.31
C ILE A 6 12.19 8.08 1.10
N LEU A 7 12.44 7.62 -0.14
CA LEU A 7 12.46 6.18 -0.46
C LEU A 7 13.50 5.42 0.38
N LYS A 8 14.72 5.93 0.52
CA LYS A 8 15.76 5.30 1.36
C LYS A 8 15.33 5.22 2.82
N SER A 9 14.77 6.30 3.35
CA SER A 9 14.26 6.33 4.73
C SER A 9 13.15 5.30 4.94
N GLN A 10 12.26 5.14 3.95
CA GLN A 10 11.18 4.16 4.00
C GLN A 10 11.70 2.73 3.95
N ILE A 11 12.64 2.43 3.06
CA ILE A 11 13.31 1.11 2.99
C ILE A 11 14.04 0.79 4.30
N GLU A 12 14.67 1.77 4.95
CA GLU A 12 15.36 1.54 6.22
C GLU A 12 14.38 1.23 7.37
N GLN A 13 13.19 1.84 7.35
CA GLN A 13 12.20 1.69 8.40
C GLN A 13 11.30 0.47 8.19
N THR A 14 10.99 0.10 6.95
CA THR A 14 10.13 -1.05 6.63
C THR A 14 10.74 -2.41 7.02
N LEU A 15 9.95 -3.47 6.82
CA LEU A 15 10.34 -4.86 7.06
C LEU A 15 11.62 -5.23 6.31
N PRO A 16 12.60 -5.87 6.97
CA PRO A 16 13.87 -6.23 6.35
C PRO A 16 13.74 -7.06 5.08
N GLU A 17 12.75 -7.96 5.01
CA GLU A 17 12.54 -8.84 3.84
C GLU A 17 12.01 -8.07 2.61
N TRP A 18 11.48 -6.86 2.80
CA TRP A 18 10.88 -6.07 1.70
C TRP A 18 11.90 -5.14 1.04
N ARG A 19 13.07 -4.95 1.66
CA ARG A 19 14.00 -3.86 1.30
C ARG A 19 14.54 -3.94 -0.11
N ASP A 20 14.79 -5.15 -0.60
CA ASP A 20 15.27 -5.45 -1.94
C ASP A 20 14.17 -5.40 -3.01
N GLN A 21 12.91 -5.48 -2.59
CA GLN A 21 11.73 -5.44 -3.47
C GLN A 21 11.39 -4.02 -3.94
N PHE A 22 11.90 -2.98 -3.28
CA PHE A 22 11.68 -1.59 -3.68
C PHE A 22 12.50 -1.20 -4.92
N LEU A 23 12.07 -0.13 -5.58
CA LEU A 23 12.75 0.44 -6.74
C LEU A 23 14.23 0.75 -6.47
N SER A 24 15.12 0.22 -7.30
CA SER A 24 16.56 0.52 -7.33
C SER A 24 16.87 1.91 -7.89
N TYR A 25 16.21 2.95 -7.36
CA TYR A 25 16.20 4.31 -7.90
C TYR A 25 17.60 4.93 -8.03
N LYS A 26 18.53 4.54 -7.15
CA LYS A 26 19.91 5.01 -7.19
C LYS A 26 20.63 4.49 -8.43
N ASP A 27 20.44 3.23 -8.77
CA ASP A 27 21.16 2.57 -9.87
C ASP A 27 20.57 2.98 -11.22
N LEU A 28 19.24 3.03 -11.35
CA LEU A 28 18.58 3.62 -12.53
C LEU A 28 19.04 5.06 -12.79
N LYS A 29 19.22 5.85 -11.72
CA LYS A 29 19.72 7.22 -11.85
C LYS A 29 21.20 7.30 -12.23
N LYS A 30 22.02 6.32 -11.85
CA LYS A 30 23.41 6.21 -12.33
C LYS A 30 23.42 5.89 -13.82
N GLN A 31 22.61 4.92 -14.25
CA GLN A 31 22.51 4.55 -15.66
C GLN A 31 22.11 5.73 -16.55
N LEU A 32 21.08 6.50 -16.13
CA LEU A 32 20.71 7.72 -16.84
C LEU A 32 21.86 8.75 -16.95
N LYS A 33 22.81 8.79 -16.01
CA LYS A 33 23.95 9.73 -16.07
C LYS A 33 25.03 9.26 -17.03
N VAL A 34 25.21 7.94 -17.16
CA VAL A 34 26.14 7.34 -18.11
C VAL A 34 25.63 7.58 -19.52
N MET A 35 24.35 7.30 -19.77
CA MET A 35 23.71 7.45 -21.09
C MET A 35 23.54 8.92 -21.51
N CYS A 36 23.29 9.81 -20.55
CA CYS A 36 23.06 11.23 -20.80
C CYS A 36 23.84 12.10 -19.80
N PRO A 37 25.15 12.31 -20.03
CA PRO A 37 25.91 13.30 -19.29
C PRO A 37 25.30 14.68 -19.54
N LYS A 38 25.12 15.47 -18.46
CA LYS A 38 24.45 16.78 -18.52
C LYS A 38 25.17 17.81 -19.41
N ASP A 39 26.45 17.58 -19.69
CA ASP A 39 27.33 18.53 -20.36
C ASP A 39 27.45 18.25 -21.87
N ALA A 40 26.67 17.30 -22.42
CA ALA A 40 26.54 17.13 -23.86
C ALA A 40 25.77 18.35 -24.42
N LEU A 41 26.52 19.30 -25.01
CA LEU A 41 26.00 20.45 -25.76
C LEU A 41 25.22 20.04 -27.02
N THR A 42 25.25 18.77 -27.38
CA THR A 42 24.56 18.16 -28.51
C THR A 42 23.38 17.34 -27.97
N PRO A 43 22.19 17.37 -28.61
CA PRO A 43 21.17 16.37 -28.34
C PRO A 43 21.87 15.01 -28.43
N PRO A 44 21.91 14.20 -27.36
CA PRO A 44 22.55 12.90 -27.42
C PRO A 44 21.94 12.21 -28.62
N CYS A 45 22.78 11.82 -29.59
CA CYS A 45 22.38 10.84 -30.58
C CYS A 45 22.01 9.63 -29.72
N LEU A 46 20.72 9.43 -29.46
CA LEU A 46 20.27 8.38 -28.55
C LEU A 46 20.73 7.08 -29.16
N ASP A 47 21.74 6.47 -28.55
CA ASP A 47 22.10 5.13 -28.92
C ASP A 47 20.89 4.24 -28.58
N ALA A 48 20.35 3.60 -29.61
CA ALA A 48 19.21 2.71 -29.45
C ALA A 48 19.54 1.60 -28.46
N ASP A 49 20.79 1.16 -28.40
CA ASP A 49 21.26 0.11 -27.50
C ASP A 49 21.24 0.60 -26.04
N GLU A 50 21.68 1.83 -25.77
CA GLU A 50 21.60 2.43 -24.44
C GLU A 50 20.15 2.63 -23.97
N LEU A 51 19.27 3.08 -24.87
CA LEU A 51 17.85 3.21 -24.56
C LEU A 51 17.22 1.85 -24.23
N ASN A 52 17.45 0.84 -25.07
CA ASN A 52 16.96 -0.51 -24.85
C ASN A 52 17.47 -1.09 -23.53
N HIS A 53 18.74 -0.82 -23.18
CA HIS A 53 19.29 -1.20 -21.88
C HIS A 53 18.56 -0.52 -20.71
N PHE A 54 18.27 0.77 -20.80
CA PHE A 54 17.53 1.48 -19.75
C PHE A 54 16.10 0.95 -19.60
N LEU A 55 15.41 0.70 -20.72
CA LEU A 55 14.07 0.13 -20.72
C LEU A 55 14.06 -1.28 -20.12
N GLY A 56 15.02 -2.13 -20.49
CA GLY A 56 15.16 -3.46 -19.90
C GLY A 56 15.39 -3.42 -18.39
N LEU A 57 16.14 -2.44 -17.87
CA LEU A 57 16.29 -2.26 -16.42
C LEU A 57 15.00 -1.82 -15.73
N LEU A 58 14.15 -1.05 -16.41
CA LEU A 58 12.85 -0.66 -15.86
C LEU A 58 11.86 -1.82 -15.89
N GLU A 59 11.89 -2.62 -16.94
CA GLU A 59 11.09 -3.84 -17.08
C GLU A 59 11.44 -4.84 -15.96
N LEU A 60 12.74 -5.10 -15.71
CA LEU A 60 13.17 -5.93 -14.59
C LEU A 60 12.70 -5.42 -13.22
N GLU A 61 12.63 -4.10 -13.02
CA GLU A 61 12.09 -3.53 -11.79
C GLU A 61 10.56 -3.70 -11.71
N ILE A 62 9.84 -3.57 -12.83
CA ILE A 62 8.38 -3.82 -12.89
C ILE A 62 8.07 -5.29 -12.63
N ASP A 63 8.80 -6.22 -13.26
CA ASP A 63 8.65 -7.67 -13.04
C ASP A 63 8.89 -8.04 -11.58
N LYS A 64 9.91 -7.44 -10.95
CA LYS A 64 10.15 -7.57 -9.51
C LYS A 64 8.95 -7.10 -8.69
N PHE A 65 8.38 -5.92 -9.01
CA PHE A 65 7.22 -5.40 -8.28
C PHE A 65 6.00 -6.29 -8.44
N ASN A 66 5.77 -6.79 -9.65
CA ASN A 66 4.67 -7.68 -9.95
C ASN A 66 4.82 -9.01 -9.22
N GLY A 67 6.00 -9.64 -9.28
CA GLY A 67 6.26 -10.90 -8.57
C GLY A 67 6.02 -10.75 -7.06
N PHE A 68 6.65 -9.75 -6.44
CA PHE A 68 6.48 -9.51 -5.01
C PHE A 68 5.03 -9.18 -4.62
N PHE A 69 4.33 -8.37 -5.42
CA PHE A 69 2.95 -7.98 -5.12
C PHE A 69 1.99 -9.15 -5.24
N VAL A 70 2.09 -9.94 -6.31
CA VAL A 70 1.22 -11.10 -6.54
C VAL A 70 1.44 -12.15 -5.46
N ASP A 71 2.70 -12.45 -5.12
CA ASP A 71 3.03 -13.38 -4.04
C ASP A 71 2.40 -12.92 -2.70
N LYS A 72 2.49 -11.63 -2.39
CA LYS A 72 1.90 -11.06 -1.17
C LYS A 72 0.37 -11.06 -1.20
N GLU A 73 -0.24 -10.73 -2.33
CA GLU A 73 -1.69 -10.75 -2.48
C GLU A 73 -2.25 -12.16 -2.26
N GLU A 74 -1.62 -13.19 -2.82
CA GLU A 74 -2.00 -14.59 -2.59
C GLU A 74 -1.86 -14.99 -1.11
N GLU A 75 -0.73 -14.64 -0.46
CA GLU A 75 -0.53 -14.86 0.98
C GLU A 75 -1.65 -14.20 1.81
N TYR A 76 -2.03 -12.98 1.45
CA TYR A 76 -3.04 -12.22 2.18
C TYR A 76 -4.44 -12.79 2.01
N ILE A 77 -4.80 -13.25 0.81
CA ILE A 77 -6.10 -13.91 0.57
C ILE A 77 -6.23 -15.17 1.46
N ILE A 78 -5.18 -15.98 1.53
CA ILE A 78 -5.18 -17.22 2.33
C ILE A 78 -5.25 -16.88 3.82
N LYS A 79 -4.39 -15.97 4.28
CA LYS A 79 -4.34 -15.54 5.69
C LYS A 79 -5.64 -14.90 6.13
N TRP A 80 -6.26 -14.08 5.27
CA TRP A 80 -7.54 -13.45 5.59
C TRP A 80 -8.66 -14.47 5.78
N LYS A 81 -8.77 -15.45 4.89
CA LYS A 81 -9.74 -16.52 5.02
C LYS A 81 -9.54 -17.34 6.31
N GLU A 82 -8.30 -17.64 6.67
CA GLU A 82 -7.98 -18.32 7.92
C GLU A 82 -8.40 -17.48 9.15
N LEU A 83 -8.14 -16.17 9.12
CA LEU A 83 -8.54 -15.25 10.20
C LEU A 83 -10.06 -15.16 10.33
N GLN A 84 -10.79 -15.06 9.23
CA GLN A 84 -12.26 -15.07 9.23
C GLN A 84 -12.82 -16.36 9.84
N ASP A 85 -12.29 -17.52 9.44
CA ASP A 85 -12.70 -18.82 9.98
C ASP A 85 -12.41 -18.93 11.49
N ARG A 86 -11.30 -18.34 11.96
CA ARG A 86 -10.94 -18.29 13.39
C ARG A 86 -11.85 -17.36 14.18
N VAL A 87 -12.17 -16.19 13.62
CA VAL A 87 -13.15 -15.25 14.20
C VAL A 87 -14.51 -15.92 14.36
N ALA A 88 -15.00 -16.61 13.33
CA ALA A 88 -16.28 -17.32 13.38
C ALA A 88 -16.33 -18.42 14.46
N ARG A 89 -15.21 -19.08 14.76
CA ARG A 89 -15.11 -20.08 15.84
C ARG A 89 -14.99 -19.49 17.24
N ALA A 90 -14.48 -18.27 17.35
CA ALA A 90 -14.16 -17.62 18.62
C ALA A 90 -15.25 -16.64 19.11
N ILE A 91 -16.39 -16.54 18.42
CA ILE A 91 -17.48 -15.59 18.75
C ILE A 91 -17.91 -15.69 20.22
N ASP A 92 -17.98 -16.92 20.76
CA ASP A 92 -18.40 -17.17 22.16
C ASP A 92 -17.25 -16.98 23.18
N SER A 93 -16.01 -16.75 22.73
CA SER A 93 -14.81 -16.69 23.56
C SER A 93 -14.13 -15.32 23.49
N ASN A 94 -14.55 -14.41 24.37
CA ASN A 94 -14.04 -13.03 24.41
C ASN A 94 -12.50 -12.95 24.52
N ALA A 95 -11.87 -13.86 25.26
CA ALA A 95 -10.40 -13.88 25.41
C ALA A 95 -9.69 -14.26 24.10
N GLU A 96 -10.21 -15.24 23.36
CA GLU A 96 -9.65 -15.64 22.05
C GLU A 96 -9.88 -14.55 21.02
N LEU A 97 -11.06 -13.94 21.02
CA LEU A 97 -11.47 -12.83 20.16
C LEU A 97 -10.55 -11.61 20.31
N MET A 98 -10.15 -11.27 21.54
CA MET A 98 -9.17 -10.19 21.78
C MET A 98 -7.78 -10.51 21.22
N SER A 99 -7.35 -11.78 21.29
CA SER A 99 -6.07 -12.20 20.70
C SER A 99 -6.12 -12.18 19.16
N LEU A 100 -7.27 -12.57 18.57
CA LEU A 100 -7.52 -12.49 17.13
C LEU A 100 -7.59 -11.05 16.65
N GLY A 101 -8.24 -10.16 17.40
CA GLY A 101 -8.28 -8.73 17.08
C GLY A 101 -6.88 -8.15 16.93
N ARG A 102 -5.94 -8.51 17.82
CA ARG A 102 -4.53 -8.09 17.71
C ARG A 102 -3.88 -8.58 16.40
N GLU A 103 -4.09 -9.84 16.05
CA GLU A 103 -3.54 -10.41 14.82
C GLU A 103 -4.14 -9.77 13.56
N ILE A 104 -5.42 -9.42 13.59
CA ILE A 104 -6.09 -8.71 12.49
C ILE A 104 -5.57 -7.27 12.38
N VAL A 105 -5.27 -6.58 13.49
CA VAL A 105 -4.60 -5.26 13.45
C VAL A 105 -3.22 -5.36 12.81
N ASP A 106 -2.43 -6.38 13.18
CA ASP A 106 -1.11 -6.62 12.58
C ASP A 106 -1.23 -6.89 11.07
N PHE A 107 -2.19 -7.72 10.68
CA PHE A 107 -2.46 -8.06 9.29
C PHE A 107 -2.92 -6.85 8.46
N HIS A 108 -3.86 -6.05 8.99
CA HIS A 108 -4.25 -4.76 8.39
C HIS A 108 -3.04 -3.87 8.18
N GLY A 109 -2.20 -3.74 9.22
CA GLY A 109 -0.98 -2.96 9.14
C GLY A 109 -0.01 -3.44 8.05
N GLU A 110 0.15 -4.75 7.87
CA GLU A 110 0.96 -5.35 6.80
C GLU A 110 0.40 -5.02 5.40
N MET A 111 -0.91 -5.04 5.23
CA MET A 111 -1.59 -4.66 3.98
C MET A 111 -1.39 -3.17 3.65
N VAL A 112 -1.51 -2.28 4.63
CA VAL A 112 -1.24 -0.84 4.46
C VAL A 112 0.22 -0.59 4.04
N LEU A 113 1.17 -1.39 4.54
CA LEU A 113 2.55 -1.32 4.06
C LEU A 113 2.67 -1.71 2.58
N LEU A 114 1.89 -2.69 2.12
CA LEU A 114 1.87 -3.09 0.72
C LEU A 114 1.27 -1.97 -0.17
N GLU A 115 0.22 -1.29 0.27
CA GLU A 115 -0.31 -0.10 -0.44
C GLU A 115 0.75 1.00 -0.56
N ASN A 116 1.49 1.28 0.52
CA ASN A 116 2.59 2.23 0.49
C ASN A 116 3.72 1.78 -0.45
N TYR A 117 4.03 0.48 -0.47
CA TYR A 117 5.01 -0.10 -1.39
C TYR A 117 4.65 0.21 -2.86
N THR A 118 3.42 -0.07 -3.27
CA THR A 118 2.97 0.18 -4.65
C THR A 118 3.02 1.67 -4.99
N ALA A 119 2.54 2.53 -4.08
CA ALA A 119 2.55 3.98 -4.19
C ALA A 119 3.97 4.57 -4.36
N LEU A 120 4.93 4.10 -3.57
CA LEU A 120 6.32 4.56 -3.62
C LEU A 120 7.03 4.11 -4.90
N ASN A 121 6.85 2.85 -5.30
CA ASN A 121 7.45 2.31 -6.53
C ASN A 121 6.88 3.01 -7.77
N TYR A 122 5.56 3.18 -7.85
CA TYR A 122 4.91 3.95 -8.91
C TYR A 122 5.45 5.38 -8.99
N THR A 123 5.51 6.08 -7.85
CA THR A 123 6.09 7.43 -7.78
C THR A 123 7.54 7.46 -8.26
N GLY A 124 8.31 6.43 -7.92
CA GLY A 124 9.68 6.25 -8.37
C GLY A 124 9.79 6.11 -9.89
N LEU A 125 8.94 5.28 -10.50
CA LEU A 125 8.84 5.10 -11.95
C LEU A 125 8.48 6.42 -12.65
N VAL A 126 7.44 7.13 -12.18
CA VAL A 126 7.08 8.45 -12.74
C VAL A 126 8.26 9.43 -12.67
N LYS A 127 8.99 9.44 -11.55
CA LYS A 127 10.14 10.36 -11.36
C LYS A 127 11.37 9.97 -12.17
N ILE A 128 11.62 8.68 -12.42
CA ILE A 128 12.78 8.25 -13.20
C ILE A 128 12.53 8.49 -14.69
N ILE A 129 11.33 8.20 -15.20
CA ILE A 129 10.97 8.50 -16.60
C ILE A 129 10.91 10.00 -16.85
N LYS A 130 10.34 10.79 -15.92
CA LYS A 130 10.42 12.26 -16.00
C LYS A 130 11.87 12.77 -16.03
N LYS A 131 12.83 12.03 -15.48
CA LYS A 131 14.25 12.39 -15.55
C LYS A 131 14.85 12.05 -16.92
N TYR A 132 14.47 10.90 -17.48
CA TYR A 132 14.83 10.48 -18.83
C TYR A 132 14.36 11.51 -19.87
N ASP A 133 13.05 11.81 -19.93
CA ASP A 133 12.47 12.79 -20.87
C ASP A 133 13.17 14.16 -20.80
N LYS A 134 13.48 14.63 -19.58
CA LYS A 134 14.17 15.92 -19.38
C LYS A 134 15.60 15.95 -19.90
N ARG A 135 16.26 14.79 -20.04
CA ARG A 135 17.65 14.68 -20.52
C ARG A 135 17.72 14.42 -22.01
N THR A 136 16.81 13.61 -22.52
CA THR A 136 16.81 13.18 -23.92
C THR A 136 15.95 14.06 -24.81
N GLY A 137 15.01 14.82 -24.24
CA GLY A 137 13.98 15.52 -25.00
C GLY A 137 12.88 14.59 -25.53
N ALA A 138 12.93 13.30 -25.20
CA ALA A 138 11.91 12.33 -25.58
C ALA A 138 10.60 12.55 -24.82
N LEU A 139 9.53 11.94 -25.32
CA LEU A 139 8.18 11.95 -24.72
C LEU A 139 7.76 10.53 -24.30
N LEU A 140 8.64 9.83 -23.59
CA LEU A 140 8.39 8.44 -23.16
C LEU A 140 7.46 8.38 -21.95
N ARG A 141 7.37 9.45 -21.15
CA ARG A 141 6.60 9.45 -19.90
C ARG A 141 5.14 9.05 -20.05
N LEU A 142 4.44 9.55 -21.06
CA LEU A 142 3.02 9.23 -21.21
C LEU A 142 2.81 7.75 -21.57
N PRO A 143 3.36 7.21 -22.67
CA PRO A 143 3.14 5.82 -23.04
C PRO A 143 3.65 4.83 -21.98
N PHE A 144 4.81 5.10 -21.37
CA PHE A 144 5.35 4.24 -20.32
C PHE A 144 4.42 4.19 -19.09
N ILE A 145 3.89 5.34 -18.65
CA ILE A 145 2.99 5.36 -17.50
C ILE A 145 1.66 4.70 -17.82
N GLN A 146 1.14 4.84 -19.04
CA GLN A 146 -0.07 4.12 -19.45
C GLN A 146 0.10 2.60 -19.33
N GLU A 147 1.28 2.07 -19.68
CA GLU A 147 1.60 0.66 -19.51
C GLU A 147 1.70 0.26 -18.03
N VAL A 148 2.35 1.08 -17.20
CA VAL A 148 2.49 0.84 -15.76
C VAL A 148 1.13 0.74 -15.05
N LEU A 149 0.12 1.50 -15.48
CA LEU A 149 -1.22 1.44 -14.87
C LEU A 149 -1.93 0.11 -15.10
N ASN A 150 -1.48 -0.68 -16.08
CA ASN A 150 -2.03 -2.00 -16.35
C ASN A 150 -1.34 -3.12 -15.58
N GLN A 151 -0.24 -2.82 -14.89
CA GLN A 151 0.58 -3.80 -14.18
C GLN A 151 -0.09 -4.27 -12.88
N PRO A 152 0.06 -5.55 -12.50
CA PRO A 152 -0.47 -6.12 -11.26
C PRO A 152 -0.18 -5.29 -10.01
N PHE A 153 1.07 -4.86 -9.80
CA PHE A 153 1.44 -4.10 -8.61
C PHE A 153 0.71 -2.76 -8.48
N PHE A 154 0.14 -2.22 -9.55
CA PHE A 154 -0.64 -0.98 -9.52
C PHE A 154 -2.14 -1.25 -9.32
N LYS A 155 -2.65 -2.39 -9.79
CA LYS A 155 -4.05 -2.78 -9.70
C LYS A 155 -4.37 -3.44 -8.37
N ILE A 156 -4.36 -2.63 -7.32
CA ILE A 156 -4.50 -3.07 -5.93
C ILE A 156 -5.97 -3.27 -5.48
N ASP A 157 -6.89 -3.54 -6.40
CA ASP A 157 -8.34 -3.60 -6.08
C ASP A 157 -8.67 -4.70 -5.06
N VAL A 158 -8.03 -5.86 -5.18
CA VAL A 158 -8.21 -6.99 -4.25
C VAL A 158 -7.62 -6.63 -2.88
N LEU A 159 -6.40 -6.08 -2.83
CA LEU A 159 -5.80 -5.58 -1.60
C LEU A 159 -6.71 -4.57 -0.88
N ASN A 160 -7.22 -3.56 -1.60
CA ASN A 160 -8.12 -2.55 -1.03
C ASN A 160 -9.41 -3.17 -0.48
N LYS A 161 -9.93 -4.23 -1.12
CA LYS A 161 -11.08 -4.98 -0.64
C LYS A 161 -10.76 -5.68 0.69
N LEU A 162 -9.62 -6.38 0.77
CA LEU A 162 -9.18 -7.05 2.00
C LEU A 162 -8.96 -6.07 3.15
N VAL A 163 -8.37 -4.89 2.87
CA VAL A 163 -8.19 -3.82 3.86
C VAL A 163 -9.53 -3.36 4.43
N LYS A 164 -10.52 -3.07 3.57
CA LYS A 164 -11.86 -2.68 4.01
C LYS A 164 -12.58 -3.75 4.81
N GLU A 165 -12.48 -5.01 4.38
CA GLU A 165 -13.06 -6.13 5.12
C GLU A 165 -12.41 -6.28 6.51
N CYS A 166 -11.09 -6.10 6.62
CA CYS A 166 -10.39 -6.06 7.90
C CYS A 166 -10.89 -4.91 8.80
N GLU A 167 -11.08 -3.71 8.24
CA GLU A 167 -11.57 -2.54 8.99
C GLU A 167 -12.99 -2.75 9.52
N VAL A 168 -13.88 -3.35 8.73
CA VAL A 168 -15.23 -3.71 9.15
C VAL A 168 -15.18 -4.70 10.32
N ILE A 169 -14.41 -5.79 10.18
CA ILE A 169 -14.28 -6.77 11.27
C ILE A 169 -13.69 -6.11 12.53
N LEU A 170 -12.60 -5.35 12.41
CA LEU A 170 -12.00 -4.64 13.54
C LEU A 170 -12.98 -3.68 14.23
N SER A 171 -13.79 -2.95 13.46
CA SER A 171 -14.84 -2.08 14.00
C SER A 171 -15.84 -2.86 14.85
N ILE A 172 -16.26 -4.04 14.39
CA ILE A 172 -17.18 -4.91 15.12
C ILE A 172 -16.51 -5.50 16.37
N LEU A 173 -15.26 -5.96 16.26
CA LEU A 173 -14.49 -6.49 17.38
C LEU A 173 -14.33 -5.46 18.50
N PHE A 174 -14.08 -4.19 18.17
CA PHE A 174 -13.85 -3.14 19.17
C PHE A 174 -15.12 -2.49 19.70
N THR A 175 -16.23 -2.56 18.95
CA THR A 175 -17.54 -2.09 19.43
C THR A 175 -18.32 -3.16 20.19
N ASN A 176 -17.90 -4.44 20.12
CA ASN A 176 -18.63 -5.60 20.62
C ASN A 176 -20.04 -5.77 20.00
N ASP A 177 -20.33 -5.14 18.86
CA ASP A 177 -21.64 -5.20 18.22
C ASP A 177 -21.70 -6.33 17.17
N TRP A 178 -21.60 -7.57 17.66
CA TRP A 178 -21.65 -8.78 16.82
C TRP A 178 -22.99 -8.98 16.11
N SER A 179 -24.02 -8.21 16.48
CA SER A 179 -25.34 -8.20 15.85
C SER A 179 -25.27 -7.89 14.35
N SER A 180 -24.23 -7.18 13.89
CA SER A 180 -24.06 -6.78 12.49
C SER A 180 -23.35 -7.81 11.60
N ILE A 181 -22.77 -8.88 12.14
CA ILE A 181 -22.01 -9.86 11.31
C ILE A 181 -22.94 -10.73 10.46
N SER A 182 -24.20 -10.92 10.88
CA SER A 182 -25.11 -11.84 10.20
C SER A 182 -25.76 -11.29 8.93
N GLU A 183 -25.66 -10.01 8.59
CA GLU A 183 -26.34 -9.45 7.41
C GLU A 183 -25.43 -9.23 6.19
N ASP A 184 -24.11 -9.12 6.35
CA ASP A 184 -23.21 -8.80 5.22
C ASP A 184 -22.59 -10.04 4.52
N PHE A 185 -22.88 -11.26 5.01
CA PHE A 185 -22.41 -12.51 4.36
C PHE A 185 -23.49 -13.26 3.57
N GLU A 186 -24.73 -12.80 3.56
CA GLU A 186 -25.80 -13.43 2.77
C GLU A 186 -26.41 -12.38 1.83
N GLU A 187 -26.41 -12.71 0.55
CA GLU A 187 -26.95 -11.89 -0.54
C GLU A 187 -28.42 -11.50 -0.30
N ASP A 188 -28.69 -10.19 -0.35
CA ASP A 188 -29.87 -9.55 -0.95
C ASP A 188 -31.23 -10.26 -0.76
N GLU A 189 -31.90 -10.08 0.38
CA GLU A 189 -33.37 -10.10 0.41
C GLU A 189 -34.01 -9.27 1.55
N CYS A 190 -34.57 -8.13 1.15
CA CYS A 190 -35.74 -7.42 1.71
C CYS A 190 -36.20 -7.74 3.16
N GLY A 191 -35.88 -6.82 4.07
CA GLY A 191 -36.87 -6.12 4.91
C GLY A 191 -37.22 -6.70 6.28
N SER A 192 -37.02 -5.91 7.34
CA SER A 192 -38.13 -5.25 8.07
C SER A 192 -37.65 -4.47 9.29
N MET A 193 -38.25 -3.30 9.44
CA MET A 193 -38.13 -2.32 10.50
C MET A 193 -38.66 -2.87 11.84
N SER A 194 -37.84 -2.89 12.88
CA SER A 194 -38.33 -2.96 14.27
C SER A 194 -37.40 -2.20 15.19
N GLY A 195 -37.87 -1.05 15.66
CA GLY A 195 -37.20 -0.26 16.67
C GLY A 195 -37.32 -0.90 18.05
N ASN A 196 -36.25 -0.81 18.84
CA ASN A 196 -36.38 -0.82 20.28
C ASN A 196 -35.40 0.19 20.88
N GLU A 197 -35.96 1.31 21.34
CA GLU A 197 -35.31 2.27 22.20
C GLU A 197 -35.07 1.61 23.56
N ASN A 198 -33.82 1.60 24.05
CA ASN A 198 -33.53 1.57 25.49
C ASN A 198 -32.16 2.19 25.78
N LYS A 199 -32.22 3.48 26.13
CA LYS A 199 -31.39 4.25 27.06
C LYS A 199 -30.09 3.63 27.59
N GLU A 200 -29.01 4.34 27.31
CA GLU A 200 -28.05 4.83 28.31
C GLU A 200 -27.48 3.75 29.26
N THR A 201 -26.87 2.71 28.68
CA THR A 201 -25.86 1.94 29.40
C THR A 201 -24.53 2.63 29.16
N LEU A 202 -24.22 3.53 30.11
CA LEU A 202 -22.92 4.10 30.45
C LEU A 202 -21.77 3.43 29.67
N MET A 203 -21.09 4.19 28.80
CA MET A 203 -19.85 3.80 28.13
C MET A 203 -18.81 3.40 29.19
N HIS A 204 -18.82 2.15 29.60
CA HIS A 204 -17.67 1.55 30.25
C HIS A 204 -16.79 1.07 29.10
N VAL A 205 -16.01 1.99 28.52
CA VAL A 205 -14.83 1.62 27.75
C VAL A 205 -14.06 0.64 28.64
N PRO A 206 -13.92 -0.64 28.27
CA PRO A 206 -13.11 -1.55 29.07
C PRO A 206 -11.73 -0.92 29.21
N LYS A 207 -11.20 -0.86 30.43
CA LYS A 207 -9.79 -0.47 30.68
C LYS A 207 -8.79 -1.30 29.86
N GLU A 208 -9.24 -2.40 29.29
CA GLU A 208 -8.53 -3.31 28.40
C GLU A 208 -8.37 -2.77 26.96
N LEU A 209 -9.23 -1.84 26.51
CA LEU A 209 -9.03 -1.12 25.24
C LEU A 209 -7.87 -0.13 25.34
N ASP A 210 -7.66 0.51 26.50
CA ASP A 210 -6.49 1.37 26.76
C ASP A 210 -5.18 0.57 26.65
N GLU A 211 -5.18 -0.74 26.97
CA GLU A 211 -4.01 -1.62 26.84
C GLU A 211 -3.71 -1.99 25.37
N ILE A 212 -4.72 -1.99 24.50
CA ILE A 212 -4.55 -2.16 23.05
C ILE A 212 -4.11 -0.84 22.41
N GLU A 213 -4.68 0.29 22.81
CA GLU A 213 -4.31 1.64 22.33
C GLU A 213 -2.85 1.99 22.68
N ASN A 214 -2.38 1.56 23.87
CA ASN A 214 -1.02 1.84 24.34
C ASN A 214 0.05 0.83 23.90
N MET A 215 -0.31 -0.27 23.23
CA MET A 215 0.68 -1.23 22.74
C MET A 215 1.20 -0.78 21.38
N GLU A 216 2.39 -0.17 21.37
CA GLU A 216 3.09 0.31 20.18
C GLU A 216 3.44 -0.86 19.25
N ASN A 217 2.46 -1.34 18.49
CA ASN A 217 2.60 -2.42 17.54
C ASN A 217 3.63 -2.02 16.47
N THR A 218 4.50 -2.97 16.11
CA THR A 218 5.48 -2.83 15.04
C THR A 218 4.82 -2.24 13.79
N PHE A 219 3.68 -2.78 13.37
CA PHE A 219 3.00 -2.29 12.18
C PHE A 219 2.46 -0.87 12.34
N THR A 220 1.93 -0.47 13.49
CA THR A 220 1.50 0.92 13.74
C THR A 220 2.64 1.92 13.53
N LYS A 221 3.85 1.62 14.02
CA LYS A 221 5.01 2.50 13.78
C LYS A 221 5.37 2.56 12.30
N LEU A 222 5.32 1.42 11.62
CA LEU A 222 5.66 1.30 10.20
C LEU A 222 4.63 2.03 9.32
N THR A 223 3.33 1.86 9.57
CA THR A 223 2.25 2.50 8.83
C THR A 223 2.23 4.00 9.08
N LEU A 224 2.45 4.47 10.31
CA LEU A 224 2.62 5.91 10.58
C LEU A 224 3.81 6.51 9.84
N SER A 225 4.92 5.77 9.73
CA SER A 225 6.08 6.21 8.94
C SER A 225 5.78 6.25 7.44
N ALA A 226 5.07 5.24 6.92
CA ALA A 226 4.60 5.16 5.55
C ALA A 226 3.71 6.36 5.19
N LEU A 227 2.70 6.63 6.02
CA LEU A 227 1.79 7.76 5.86
C LEU A 227 2.53 9.10 5.81
N ARG A 228 3.43 9.37 6.77
CA ARG A 228 4.25 10.60 6.76
C ARG A 228 5.06 10.76 5.47
N SER A 229 5.55 9.66 4.91
CA SER A 229 6.32 9.69 3.66
C SER A 229 5.45 9.99 2.44
N LEU A 230 4.24 9.42 2.38
CA LEU A 230 3.26 9.73 1.34
C LEU A 230 2.75 11.17 1.44
N GLU A 231 2.51 11.67 2.66
CA GLU A 231 2.18 13.07 2.92
C GLU A 231 3.29 14.01 2.44
N GLU A 232 4.57 13.70 2.71
CA GLU A 232 5.69 14.52 2.23
C GLU A 232 5.79 14.51 0.69
N ILE A 233 5.46 13.39 0.04
CA ILE A 233 5.42 13.30 -1.42
C ILE A 233 4.24 14.11 -1.98
N ARG A 234 3.05 13.99 -1.39
CA ARG A 234 1.82 14.64 -1.83
C ARG A 234 1.84 16.15 -1.59
N GLY A 235 2.33 16.62 -0.43
CA GLY A 235 2.48 18.05 -0.11
C GLY A 235 3.42 18.80 -1.07
N ARG A 236 4.15 18.10 -1.94
CA ARG A 236 4.99 18.68 -2.99
C ARG A 236 4.35 18.66 -4.39
N SER A 237 3.18 18.03 -4.55
CA SER A 237 2.40 18.02 -5.78
C SER A 237 1.22 18.99 -5.64
N SER A 238 1.16 20.01 -6.48
CA SER A 238 0.10 21.02 -6.43
C SER A 238 -1.19 20.58 -7.14
N THR A 239 -1.16 19.48 -7.91
CA THR A 239 -2.31 18.99 -8.70
C THR A 239 -2.45 17.47 -8.62
N VAL A 240 -3.69 17.00 -8.57
CA VAL A 240 -4.03 15.58 -8.76
C VAL A 240 -3.95 15.29 -10.26
N SER A 241 -3.14 14.32 -10.65
CA SER A 241 -3.01 13.86 -12.03
C SER A 241 -2.52 12.42 -12.05
N ILE A 242 -2.61 11.77 -13.21
CA ILE A 242 -2.06 10.43 -13.43
C ILE A 242 -0.56 10.33 -13.06
N PHE A 243 0.18 11.44 -13.09
CA PHE A 243 1.60 11.49 -12.70
C PHE A 243 1.84 11.71 -11.20
N SER A 244 0.78 11.71 -10.39
CA SER A 244 0.81 11.89 -8.95
C SER A 244 0.42 10.59 -8.27
N LEU A 245 0.62 10.52 -6.95
CA LEU A 245 0.09 9.41 -6.15
C LEU A 245 -1.43 9.28 -6.37
N PRO A 246 -1.97 8.05 -6.47
CA PRO A 246 -3.41 7.83 -6.38
C PRO A 246 -3.95 8.37 -5.05
N PRO A 247 -5.25 8.71 -4.97
CA PRO A 247 -5.87 9.11 -3.71
C PRO A 247 -5.74 7.98 -2.69
N LEU A 248 -5.27 8.28 -1.47
CA LEU A 248 -5.43 7.37 -0.33
C LEU A 248 -6.94 7.14 -0.14
N HIS A 249 -7.37 5.89 -0.16
CA HIS A 249 -8.68 5.53 0.37
C HIS A 249 -8.51 5.51 1.88
N ASN A 250 -9.05 6.52 2.54
CA ASN A 250 -9.30 6.48 3.98
C ASN A 250 -10.71 5.94 4.19
#